data_AF-A0A847Z465-F1
#
_entry.id   AF-A0A847Z465-F1
#
_cell.length_a   1.000
_cell.length_b   1.000
_cell.length_c   1.000
_cell.angle_alpha   90.00
_cell.angle_beta   90.00
_cell.angle_gamma   90.00
#
_symmetry.space_group_name_H-M   'P 1'
#
loop_
_entity.id
_entity.type
_entity.pdbx_description
1 polymer ?
#
loop_
_entity_poly.entity_id
_entity_poly.type
_entity_poly.pdbx_seq_one_letter_code
_entity_poly.pdbx_strand_id
1 'polypeptide(L)'
;MRKLFTSESVTEGHPDKVCDQISDAVLDSILALDPMARVACEVVVNTGLVLVVGEITTECYVDIAKIARKTIKEIGYDRAKYGFDAETCGVMVSINEQSGDIAMGVDKSLESRDGQTDKYEETGAG
;
A
#
# COMPACT_ATOMS: atom_id res chain seq x y z
N MET A 1 -12.36 10.89 40.33
CA MET A 1 -12.58 11.96 39.32
C MET A 1 -13.12 11.30 38.07
N ARG A 2 -14.28 11.71 37.52
CA ARG A 2 -14.79 11.18 36.24
C ARG A 2 -14.09 11.91 35.09
N LYS A 3 -13.53 11.17 34.15
CA LYS A 3 -12.98 11.69 32.89
C LYS A 3 -13.92 11.36 31.74
N LEU A 4 -14.09 12.29 30.81
CA LEU A 4 -14.71 12.04 29.52
C LEU A 4 -13.60 11.69 28.53
N PHE A 5 -13.83 10.63 27.75
CA PHE A 5 -12.94 10.18 26.69
C PHE A 5 -13.81 9.85 25.48
N THR A 6 -13.36 10.25 24.30
CA THR A 6 -14.07 10.03 23.03
C THR A 6 -13.11 9.42 22.02
N SER A 7 -13.62 8.52 21.20
CA SER A 7 -12.96 7.94 20.04
C SER A 7 -13.98 7.88 18.90
N GLU A 8 -13.50 7.85 17.67
CA GLU A 8 -14.30 7.75 16.46
C GLU A 8 -13.77 6.66 15.54
N SER A 9 -14.57 6.31 14.55
CA SER A 9 -14.23 5.34 13.51
C SER A 9 -14.96 5.71 12.24
N VAL A 10 -14.46 5.23 11.11
CA VAL A 10 -15.04 5.43 9.79
C VAL A 10 -15.26 4.08 9.14
N THR A 11 -16.17 4.02 8.17
CA THR A 11 -16.45 2.78 7.44
C THR A 11 -15.36 2.49 6.41
N GLU A 12 -15.34 1.27 5.88
CA GLU A 12 -14.51 0.87 4.72
C GLU A 12 -14.73 1.74 3.47
N GLY A 13 -15.90 2.38 3.35
CA GLY A 13 -16.23 3.30 2.27
C GLY A 13 -15.69 4.72 2.47
N HIS A 14 -15.11 5.04 3.64
CA HIS A 14 -14.44 6.33 3.80
C HIS A 14 -13.27 6.43 2.81
N PRO A 15 -13.07 7.55 2.08
CA PRO A 15 -12.05 7.65 1.04
C PRO A 15 -10.65 7.29 1.54
N ASP A 16 -10.28 7.72 2.74
CA ASP A 16 -8.98 7.33 3.34
C ASP A 16 -8.89 5.80 3.53
N LYS A 17 -9.98 5.13 3.94
CA LYS A 17 -10.01 3.68 4.08
C LYS A 17 -10.11 2.95 2.74
N VAL A 18 -10.62 3.60 1.70
CA VAL A 18 -10.52 3.07 0.33
C VAL A 18 -9.07 3.09 -0.14
N CYS A 19 -8.30 4.16 0.13
CA CYS A 19 -6.87 4.20 -0.14
C CYS A 19 -6.13 3.06 0.58
N ASP A 20 -6.32 2.95 1.90
CA ASP A 20 -5.68 1.90 2.72
C ASP A 20 -5.95 0.50 2.15
N GLN A 21 -7.21 0.19 1.82
CA GLN A 21 -7.58 -1.13 1.30
C GLN A 21 -7.02 -1.40 -0.10
N ILE A 22 -6.92 -0.40 -0.98
CA ILE A 22 -6.29 -0.59 -2.29
C ILE A 22 -4.78 -0.83 -2.12
N SER A 23 -4.12 -0.04 -1.27
CA SER A 23 -2.70 -0.22 -0.95
C SER A 23 -2.41 -1.63 -0.42
N ASP A 24 -3.18 -2.08 0.57
CA ASP A 24 -3.01 -3.41 1.15
C ASP A 24 -3.37 -4.54 0.17
N ALA A 25 -4.38 -4.36 -0.69
CA ALA A 25 -4.72 -5.36 -1.70
C ALA A 25 -3.59 -5.54 -2.75
N VAL A 26 -2.87 -4.47 -3.08
CA VAL A 26 -1.68 -4.54 -3.94
C VAL A 26 -0.54 -5.26 -3.23
N LEU A 27 -0.26 -4.90 -1.96
CA LEU A 27 0.70 -5.58 -1.10
C LEU A 27 0.43 -7.09 -1.04
N ASP A 28 -0.79 -7.48 -0.68
CA ASP A 28 -1.20 -8.88 -0.55
C ASP A 28 -1.03 -9.65 -1.85
N SER A 29 -1.40 -9.04 -2.98
CA SER A 29 -1.29 -9.67 -4.30
C SER A 29 0.16 -9.95 -4.68
N ILE A 30 1.09 -9.07 -4.28
CA ILE A 30 2.52 -9.22 -4.51
C ILE A 30 3.10 -10.26 -3.54
N LEU A 31 2.85 -10.13 -2.23
CA LEU A 31 3.39 -11.04 -1.21
C LEU A 31 2.90 -12.49 -1.37
N ALA A 32 1.72 -12.70 -1.96
CA ALA A 32 1.23 -14.02 -2.30
C ALA A 32 2.09 -14.75 -3.35
N LEU A 33 2.82 -14.01 -4.19
CA LEU A 33 3.68 -14.54 -5.26
C LEU A 33 5.17 -14.41 -4.93
N ASP A 34 5.55 -13.34 -4.24
CA ASP A 34 6.92 -13.01 -3.85
C ASP A 34 6.95 -12.58 -2.37
N PRO A 35 7.14 -13.52 -1.44
CA PRO A 35 7.15 -13.24 0.01
C PRO A 35 8.30 -12.33 0.48
N MET A 36 9.32 -12.11 -0.36
CA MET A 36 10.47 -11.26 -0.06
C MET A 36 10.37 -9.88 -0.71
N ALA A 37 9.28 -9.59 -1.43
CA ALA A 37 9.05 -8.30 -2.06
C ALA A 37 9.02 -7.16 -1.03
N ARG A 38 9.43 -5.97 -1.49
CA ARG A 38 9.29 -4.72 -0.75
C ARG A 38 8.26 -3.87 -1.45
N VAL A 39 7.23 -3.47 -0.72
CA VAL A 39 6.10 -2.73 -1.28
C VAL A 39 5.82 -1.51 -0.41
N ALA A 40 6.08 -0.34 -0.96
CA ALA A 40 5.58 0.94 -0.46
C ALA A 40 4.54 1.45 -1.47
N CYS A 41 3.30 1.00 -1.33
CA CYS A 41 2.19 1.34 -2.23
C CYS A 41 1.31 2.40 -1.59
N GLU A 42 1.26 3.58 -2.21
CA GLU A 42 0.49 4.74 -1.76
C GLU A 42 -0.65 4.99 -2.73
N VAL A 43 -1.82 5.34 -2.20
CA VAL A 43 -3.03 5.55 -2.99
C VAL A 43 -3.65 6.89 -2.66
N VAL A 44 -3.99 7.65 -3.70
CA VAL A 44 -4.79 8.87 -3.61
C VAL A 44 -6.07 8.66 -4.40
N VAL A 45 -7.21 8.86 -3.76
CA VAL A 45 -8.53 8.81 -4.41
C VAL A 45 -9.18 10.19 -4.46
N ASN A 46 -9.86 10.46 -5.56
CA ASN A 46 -10.77 11.59 -5.72
C ASN A 46 -11.90 11.18 -6.66
N THR A 47 -12.87 12.07 -6.87
CA THR A 47 -14.03 11.85 -7.76
C THR A 47 -13.56 11.42 -9.14
N GLY A 48 -13.80 10.16 -9.49
CA GLY A 48 -13.45 9.57 -10.78
C GLY A 48 -11.96 9.27 -11.00
N LEU A 49 -11.10 9.38 -9.98
CA LEU A 49 -9.67 9.10 -10.10
C LEU A 49 -9.13 8.27 -8.94
N VAL A 50 -8.34 7.26 -9.29
CA VAL A 50 -7.45 6.52 -8.39
C VAL A 50 -6.03 6.72 -8.92
N LEU A 51 -5.15 7.27 -8.10
CA LEU A 51 -3.73 7.38 -8.38
C LEU A 51 -2.97 6.45 -7.44
N VAL A 52 -2.31 5.45 -8.01
CA VAL A 52 -1.45 4.51 -7.29
C VAL A 52 0.00 4.89 -7.56
N VAL A 53 0.75 5.19 -6.49
CA VAL A 53 2.13 5.68 -6.53
C VAL A 53 2.99 4.96 -5.49
N GLY A 54 4.31 5.11 -5.61
CA GLY A 54 5.26 4.58 -4.63
C GLY A 54 6.33 3.70 -5.26
N GLU A 55 6.92 2.83 -4.43
CA GLU A 55 8.11 2.06 -4.73
C GLU A 55 7.87 0.58 -4.47
N ILE A 56 8.10 -0.26 -5.48
CA ILE A 56 7.88 -1.71 -5.40
C ILE A 56 9.10 -2.42 -5.97
N THR A 57 9.69 -3.30 -5.16
CA THR A 57 10.75 -4.22 -5.59
C THR A 57 10.22 -5.65 -5.46
N THR A 58 10.02 -6.31 -6.60
CA THR A 58 9.52 -7.69 -6.68
C THR A 58 9.91 -8.32 -8.02
N GLU A 59 9.93 -9.66 -8.09
CA GLU A 59 10.11 -10.40 -9.34
C GLU A 59 8.77 -10.76 -10.02
N CYS A 60 7.63 -10.54 -9.35
CA CYS A 60 6.32 -10.90 -9.87
C CYS A 60 5.65 -9.75 -10.63
N TYR A 61 4.60 -10.09 -11.39
CA TYR A 61 3.73 -9.11 -12.03
C TYR A 61 2.33 -9.20 -11.44
N VAL A 62 1.76 -8.04 -11.08
CA VAL A 62 0.37 -7.90 -10.69
C VAL A 62 -0.30 -6.79 -11.49
N ASP A 63 -1.56 -7.00 -11.86
CA ASP A 63 -2.38 -5.97 -12.54
C ASP A 63 -3.00 -5.04 -11.48
N ILE A 64 -2.26 -3.99 -11.13
CA ILE A 64 -2.64 -3.00 -10.10
C ILE A 64 -3.98 -2.35 -10.43
N ALA A 65 -4.23 -2.02 -11.71
CA ALA A 65 -5.48 -1.37 -12.10
C ALA A 65 -6.68 -2.29 -11.87
N LYS A 66 -6.54 -3.58 -12.19
CA LYS A 66 -7.58 -4.59 -11.93
C LYS A 66 -7.79 -4.82 -10.43
N ILE A 67 -6.71 -4.86 -9.64
CA ILE A 67 -6.79 -4.99 -8.17
C ILE A 67 -7.58 -3.81 -7.60
N ALA A 68 -7.19 -2.58 -7.92
CA ALA A 68 -7.88 -1.37 -7.44
C ALA A 68 -9.38 -1.39 -7.76
N ARG A 69 -9.77 -1.71 -9.00
CA ARG A 69 -11.19 -1.80 -9.38
C ARG A 69 -11.93 -2.90 -8.62
N LYS A 70 -11.29 -4.07 -8.44
CA LYS A 70 -11.89 -5.17 -7.67
C LYS A 70 -12.12 -4.74 -6.22
N THR A 71 -11.13 -4.14 -5.57
CA THR A 71 -11.24 -3.64 -4.19
C THR A 71 -12.36 -2.60 -4.06
N ILE A 72 -12.42 -1.62 -4.95
CA ILE A 72 -13.47 -0.58 -4.96
C ILE A 72 -14.87 -1.19 -5.10
N LYS A 73 -15.00 -2.23 -5.93
CA LYS A 73 -16.26 -2.95 -6.13
C LYS A 73 -16.67 -3.75 -4.90
N GLU A 74 -15.71 -4.38 -4.22
CA GLU A 74 -15.93 -5.13 -2.98
C GLU A 74 -16.38 -4.22 -1.82
N ILE A 75 -15.84 -3.00 -1.75
CA ILE A 75 -16.30 -1.94 -0.82
C ILE A 75 -17.75 -1.48 -1.13
N GLY A 76 -18.23 -1.69 -2.36
CA GLY A 76 -19.61 -1.41 -2.77
C GLY A 76 -19.79 -0.18 -3.67
N TYR A 77 -18.71 0.43 -4.18
CA TYR A 77 -18.77 1.50 -5.18
C TYR A 77 -18.99 0.92 -6.58
N ASP A 78 -20.22 0.47 -6.85
CA ASP A 78 -20.62 -0.25 -8.07
C ASP A 78 -21.51 0.55 -9.02
N ARG A 79 -21.82 1.82 -8.68
CA ARG A 79 -22.75 2.68 -9.40
C ARG A 79 -22.35 4.14 -9.31
N ALA A 80 -22.24 4.81 -10.45
CA ALA A 80 -21.93 6.24 -10.55
C ALA A 80 -22.75 7.18 -9.65
N LYS A 81 -24.01 6.82 -9.29
CA LYS A 81 -24.86 7.61 -8.40
C LYS A 81 -24.31 7.80 -6.98
N TYR A 82 -23.32 7.00 -6.58
CA TYR A 82 -22.63 7.13 -5.30
C TYR A 82 -21.52 8.19 -5.30
N GLY A 83 -21.25 8.82 -6.45
CA GLY A 83 -20.14 9.76 -6.63
C GLY A 83 -18.81 9.08 -6.97
N PHE A 84 -18.76 7.75 -6.91
CA PHE A 84 -17.58 6.94 -7.25
C PHE A 84 -18.03 5.55 -7.74
N ASP A 85 -17.32 4.99 -8.71
CA ASP A 85 -17.71 3.75 -9.41
C ASP A 85 -16.48 3.02 -9.95
N ALA A 86 -16.32 1.76 -9.54
CA ALA A 86 -15.22 0.88 -9.92
C ALA A 86 -15.08 0.67 -11.43
N GLU A 87 -16.17 0.77 -12.19
CA GLU A 87 -16.16 0.52 -13.64
C GLU A 87 -15.78 1.77 -14.43
N THR A 88 -16.04 2.97 -13.89
CA THR A 88 -15.90 4.24 -14.63
C THR A 88 -14.77 5.14 -14.14
N CYS A 89 -14.23 4.91 -12.93
CA CYS A 89 -13.08 5.68 -12.44
C CYS A 89 -11.84 5.46 -13.32
N GLY A 90 -11.04 6.52 -13.50
CA GLY A 90 -9.70 6.41 -14.07
C GLY A 90 -8.75 5.83 -13.04
N VAL A 91 -7.89 4.90 -13.45
CA VAL A 91 -6.82 4.35 -12.59
C VAL A 91 -5.48 4.68 -13.24
N MET A 92 -4.68 5.49 -12.54
CA MET A 92 -3.34 5.88 -12.96
C MET A 92 -2.33 5.17 -12.04
N VAL A 93 -1.33 4.54 -12.64
CA VAL A 93 -0.29 3.81 -11.92
C VAL A 93 1.05 4.46 -12.24
N SER A 94 1.77 4.88 -11.20
CA SER A 94 3.09 5.49 -11.29
C SER A 94 3.98 4.92 -10.17
N ILE A 95 4.37 3.67 -10.35
CA ILE A 95 5.25 2.91 -9.46
C ILE A 95 6.67 2.90 -10.02
N ASN A 96 7.66 3.08 -9.15
CA ASN A 96 9.08 2.88 -9.45
C ASN A 96 9.64 1.71 -8.66
N GLU A 97 10.85 1.27 -9.00
CA GLU A 97 11.63 0.38 -8.14
C GLU A 97 12.15 1.14 -6.91
N GLN A 98 12.33 0.46 -5.78
CA GLN A 98 12.91 1.06 -4.58
C GLN A 98 14.29 1.65 -4.86
N SER A 99 14.57 2.83 -4.28
CA SER A 99 15.90 3.44 -4.37
C SER A 99 16.97 2.53 -3.77
N GLY A 100 18.11 2.39 -4.48
CA GLY A 100 19.27 1.66 -3.98
C GLY A 100 19.83 2.20 -2.66
N ASP A 101 19.67 3.51 -2.39
CA ASP A 101 20.10 4.12 -1.13
C ASP A 101 19.27 3.62 0.06
N ILE A 102 17.95 3.47 -0.14
CA ILE A 102 17.03 2.91 0.85
C ILE A 102 17.32 1.41 1.02
N ALA A 103 17.49 0.69 -0.09
CA ALA A 103 17.80 -0.73 -0.06
C ALA A 103 19.08 -1.01 0.73
N MET A 104 20.15 -0.23 0.55
CA MET A 104 21.39 -0.37 1.33
C MET A 104 21.21 -0.17 2.83
N GLY A 105 20.31 0.73 3.25
CA GLY A 105 20.00 0.95 4.66
C GLY A 105 19.21 -0.19 5.30
N VAL A 106 18.29 -0.79 4.53
CA VAL A 106 17.46 -1.92 4.98
C VAL A 106 18.22 -3.25 4.93
N ASP A 107 18.92 -3.53 3.83
CA ASP A 107 19.61 -4.80 3.57
C ASP A 107 20.66 -5.12 4.64
N LYS A 108 21.34 -4.08 5.14
CA LYS A 108 22.33 -4.18 6.20
C LYS A 108 22.19 -3.02 7.18
N SER A 109 21.81 -3.37 8.40
CA SER A 109 21.77 -2.43 9.52
C SER A 109 23.12 -1.76 9.78
N LEU A 110 23.08 -0.66 10.53
CA LEU A 110 24.29 0.05 10.95
C LEU A 110 25.18 -0.86 11.81
N GLU A 111 24.57 -1.62 12.71
CA GLU A 111 25.21 -2.55 13.63
C GLU A 111 25.93 -3.67 12.87
N SER A 112 25.28 -4.24 11.85
CA SER A 112 25.86 -5.26 10.97
C SER A 112 27.05 -4.71 10.18
N ARG A 113 26.96 -3.47 9.71
CA ARG A 113 28.05 -2.78 8.99
C ARG A 113 29.26 -2.46 9.89
N ASP A 114 29.01 -2.22 11.18
CA ASP A 114 30.04 -1.99 12.19
C ASP A 114 30.61 -3.30 12.78
N GLY A 115 30.19 -4.45 12.26
CA GLY A 115 30.77 -5.77 12.55
C GLY A 115 30.09 -6.54 13.68
N GLN A 116 28.90 -6.12 14.13
CA GLN A 116 28.07 -6.92 15.03
C GLN A 116 27.41 -8.08 14.25
N THR A 117 27.19 -9.20 14.92
CA THR A 117 26.77 -10.47 14.28
C THR A 117 25.49 -11.06 14.90
N ASP A 118 24.67 -10.22 15.55
CA ASP A 118 23.35 -10.67 15.99
C ASP A 118 22.43 -10.80 14.76
N LYS A 119 21.98 -12.03 14.51
CA LYS A 119 21.06 -12.38 13.43
C LYS A 119 19.73 -11.60 13.48
N TYR A 120 19.32 -11.10 14.64
CA TYR A 120 18.10 -10.31 14.79
C TYR A 120 18.31 -8.83 14.50
N GLU A 121 19.56 -8.40 14.36
CA GLU A 121 19.95 -7.02 14.05
C GLU A 121 20.49 -6.87 12.63
N GLU A 122 20.33 -7.88 11.76
CA GLU A 122 20.87 -7.83 10.39
C GLU A 122 20.14 -6.80 9.50
N THR A 123 18.82 -6.67 9.67
CA THR A 123 17.98 -5.75 8.89
C THR A 123 17.90 -4.38 9.55
N GLY A 124 18.22 -3.34 8.79
CA GLY A 124 18.12 -1.95 9.26
C GLY A 124 16.72 -1.37 9.11
N ALA A 125 16.49 -0.23 9.76
CA ALA A 125 15.34 0.62 9.44
C ALA A 125 15.56 1.29 8.08
N GLY A 126 14.49 1.38 7.28
CA GLY A 126 14.48 2.08 5.99
C GLY A 126 14.38 3.58 6.10
#